data_AF-A0A1F6MVG6-F1
#
_entry.id   AF-A0A1F6MVG6-F1
#
_cell.length_a   1.000
_cell.length_b   1.000
_cell.length_c   1.000
_cell.angle_alpha   90.00
_cell.angle_beta   90.00
_cell.angle_gamma   90.00
#
_symmetry.space_group_name_H-M   'P 1'
#
loop_
_entity.id
_entity.type
_entity.pdbx_description
1 polymer ?
#
loop_
_entity_poly.entity_id
_entity_poly.type
_entity_poly.pdbx_seq_one_letter_code
_entity_poly.pdbx_strand_id
1 'polypeptide(L)'
;MYFFLKHKLILTALFALGLSLIFGLAPVSADLTENVMGQVKAGAETAQFSEAIDPRLAIMGVVRMILAVTGIVFTILIFYGGYNYFTSHGEEEKAEKGGKIMRMAIIGLIIILFSYSITLFIGSRLPALVTEGGDVAK
;
A
#
# COMPACT_ATOMS: atom_id res chain seq x y z
N MET A 1 3.28 34.44 0.39
CA MET A 1 3.30 33.32 1.37
C MET A 1 2.03 32.44 1.33
N TYR A 2 0.84 32.99 1.06
CA TYR A 2 -0.42 32.21 0.98
C TYR A 2 -0.53 31.21 -0.20
N PHE A 3 0.17 31.45 -1.31
CA PHE A 3 0.14 30.57 -2.50
C PHE A 3 0.70 29.16 -2.18
N PHE A 4 1.80 29.10 -1.43
CA PHE A 4 2.42 27.84 -1.00
C PHE A 4 1.59 27.07 0.03
N LEU A 5 0.82 27.79 0.86
CA LEU A 5 -0.02 27.20 1.90
C LEU A 5 -1.33 26.62 1.33
N LYS A 6 -1.95 27.30 0.35
CA LYS A 6 -3.13 26.78 -0.36
C LYS A 6 -2.81 25.57 -1.22
N HIS A 7 -1.63 25.52 -1.85
CA HIS A 7 -1.25 24.39 -2.69
C HIS A 7 -1.01 23.11 -1.88
N LYS A 8 -0.47 23.24 -0.66
CA LYS A 8 -0.33 22.13 0.30
C LYS A 8 -1.68 21.61 0.82
N LEU A 9 -2.64 22.51 1.08
CA LEU A 9 -4.03 22.15 1.45
C LEU A 9 -4.76 21.41 0.33
N ILE A 10 -4.55 21.83 -0.93
CA ILE A 10 -5.09 21.13 -2.11
C ILE A 10 -4.49 19.73 -2.23
N LEU A 11 -3.18 19.58 -2.05
CA LEU A 11 -2.52 18.27 -2.15
C LEU A 11 -3.01 17.29 -1.06
N THR A 12 -3.18 17.77 0.18
CA THR A 12 -3.73 16.96 1.27
C THR A 12 -5.21 16.64 1.09
N ALA A 13 -6.00 17.58 0.56
CA ALA A 13 -7.39 17.34 0.24
C ALA A 13 -7.53 16.32 -0.91
N LEU A 14 -6.65 16.35 -1.91
CA LEU A 14 -6.64 15.40 -3.02
C LEU A 14 -6.17 14.01 -2.57
N PHE A 15 -5.24 13.96 -1.62
CA PHE A 15 -4.85 12.72 -0.94
C PHE A 15 -5.99 12.13 -0.10
N ALA A 16 -6.71 12.95 0.67
CA ALA A 16 -7.87 12.53 1.45
C ALA A 16 -9.06 12.13 0.56
N LEU A 17 -9.25 12.80 -0.57
CA LEU A 17 -10.29 12.49 -1.55
C LEU A 17 -9.94 11.23 -2.33
N GLY A 18 -8.65 10.99 -2.64
CA GLY A 18 -8.16 9.72 -3.20
C GLY A 18 -8.31 8.56 -2.22
N LEU A 19 -8.01 8.78 -0.92
CA LEU A 19 -8.27 7.80 0.14
C LEU A 19 -9.77 7.52 0.28
N SER A 20 -10.60 8.55 0.19
CA SER A 20 -12.07 8.46 0.17
C SER A 20 -12.60 7.75 -1.09
N LEU A 21 -11.95 7.90 -2.24
CA LEU A 21 -12.35 7.22 -3.48
C LEU A 21 -12.06 5.72 -3.44
N ILE A 22 -10.94 5.33 -2.83
CA ILE A 22 -10.61 3.91 -2.57
C ILE A 22 -11.63 3.30 -1.59
N PHE A 23 -12.17 4.11 -0.67
CA PHE A 23 -13.18 3.71 0.30
C PHE A 23 -14.64 3.92 -0.16
N GLY A 24 -14.87 4.59 -1.29
CA GLY A 24 -16.17 5.15 -1.68
C GLY A 24 -16.75 4.63 -3.00
N LEU A 25 -16.09 3.67 -3.65
CA LEU A 25 -16.55 3.06 -4.90
C LEU A 25 -17.15 1.68 -4.70
N ALA A 26 -18.27 1.60 -3.99
CA ALA A 26 -19.26 0.62 -4.43
C ALA A 26 -20.67 1.20 -4.45
N PRO A 27 -21.60 0.49 -5.13
CA PRO A 27 -22.79 1.12 -5.67
C PRO A 27 -23.63 1.67 -4.53
N VAL A 28 -23.91 2.97 -4.54
CA VAL A 28 -25.00 3.54 -3.76
C VAL A 28 -26.27 3.31 -4.57
N SER A 29 -26.85 2.12 -4.42
CA SER A 29 -28.28 1.89 -4.69
C SER A 29 -29.02 1.83 -3.34
N ALA A 30 -30.30 2.17 -3.37
CA ALA A 30 -31.14 2.62 -2.25
C ALA A 30 -31.47 1.57 -1.16
N ASP A 31 -30.55 0.66 -0.87
CA ASP A 31 -30.54 -0.18 0.32
C ASP A 31 -29.14 -0.09 0.95
N LEU A 32 -28.98 0.85 1.89
CA LEU A 32 -27.69 1.23 2.48
C LEU A 32 -27.02 0.05 3.22
N THR A 33 -27.76 -1.01 3.54
CA THR A 33 -27.26 -2.15 4.30
C THR A 33 -26.55 -3.17 3.41
N GLU A 34 -27.06 -3.42 2.19
CA GLU A 34 -26.53 -4.44 1.28
C GLU A 34 -25.24 -3.99 0.57
N ASN A 35 -25.18 -2.71 0.17
CA ASN A 35 -24.02 -2.14 -0.52
C ASN A 35 -22.84 -1.84 0.40
N VAL A 36 -23.10 -1.48 1.66
CA VAL A 36 -22.05 -1.37 2.69
C VAL A 36 -21.51 -2.75 3.02
N MET A 37 -22.36 -3.78 3.13
CA MET A 37 -21.90 -5.16 3.28
C MET A 37 -21.15 -5.67 2.05
N GLY A 38 -21.50 -5.26 0.83
CA GLY A 38 -20.76 -5.57 -0.39
C GLY A 38 -19.36 -4.93 -0.43
N GLN A 39 -19.24 -3.67 0.04
CA GLN A 39 -17.95 -2.97 0.19
C GLN A 39 -17.09 -3.58 1.28
N VAL A 40 -17.71 -3.92 2.41
CA VAL A 40 -17.06 -4.58 3.53
C VAL A 40 -16.64 -6.00 3.13
N LYS A 41 -17.44 -6.73 2.34
CA LYS A 41 -17.06 -8.06 1.81
C LYS A 41 -15.98 -7.98 0.75
N ALA A 42 -16.00 -7.02 -0.16
CA ALA A 42 -14.92 -6.79 -1.13
C ALA A 42 -13.61 -6.37 -0.42
N GLY A 43 -13.71 -5.53 0.62
CA GLY A 43 -12.60 -5.19 1.51
C GLY A 43 -12.11 -6.39 2.34
N ALA A 44 -13.02 -7.24 2.80
CA ALA A 44 -12.71 -8.46 3.55
C ALA A 44 -12.18 -9.60 2.66
N GLU A 45 -12.56 -9.69 1.40
CA GLU A 45 -12.00 -10.63 0.42
C GLU A 45 -10.59 -10.17 -0.01
N THR A 46 -10.42 -8.89 -0.31
CA THR A 46 -9.08 -8.33 -0.62
C THR A 46 -8.12 -8.42 0.57
N ALA A 47 -8.65 -8.39 1.80
CA ALA A 47 -7.90 -8.58 3.04
C ALA A 47 -7.97 -10.00 3.66
N GLN A 48 -8.66 -10.96 3.00
CA GLN A 48 -8.80 -12.37 3.39
C GLN A 48 -9.31 -12.63 4.82
N PHE A 49 -10.36 -11.93 5.27
CA PHE A 49 -10.95 -12.06 6.61
C PHE A 49 -12.23 -12.94 6.69
N SER A 50 -12.63 -13.66 5.62
CA SER A 50 -13.99 -14.19 5.52
C SER A 50 -14.29 -15.56 6.14
N GLU A 51 -13.32 -16.33 6.65
CA GLU A 51 -13.62 -17.62 7.29
C GLU A 51 -12.67 -17.90 8.46
N ALA A 52 -13.13 -18.74 9.40
CA ALA A 52 -12.55 -19.01 10.73
C ALA A 52 -11.05 -18.72 10.82
N ILE A 53 -10.68 -17.79 11.69
CA ILE A 53 -9.36 -17.15 11.74
C ILE A 53 -8.26 -18.20 12.00
N ASP A 54 -7.74 -18.77 10.92
CA ASP A 54 -6.40 -19.31 10.91
C ASP A 54 -5.46 -18.14 11.23
N PRO A 55 -4.58 -18.24 12.25
CA PRO A 55 -3.64 -17.17 12.58
C PRO A 55 -2.83 -16.69 11.36
N ARG A 56 -2.64 -17.59 10.39
CA ARG A 56 -1.98 -17.32 9.12
C ARG A 56 -2.73 -16.29 8.26
N LEU A 57 -4.05 -16.40 8.16
CA LEU A 57 -4.87 -15.49 7.35
C LEU A 57 -4.95 -14.09 7.97
N ALA A 58 -5.08 -14.02 9.31
CA ALA A 58 -5.04 -12.74 10.03
C ALA A 58 -3.73 -11.98 9.82
N ILE A 59 -2.59 -12.68 9.89
CA ILE A 59 -1.28 -12.07 9.65
C ILE A 59 -1.17 -11.59 8.19
N MET A 60 -1.67 -12.36 7.23
CA MET A 60 -1.64 -11.97 5.81
C MET A 60 -2.46 -10.70 5.53
N GLY A 61 -3.63 -10.56 6.15
CA GLY A 61 -4.46 -9.36 6.03
C GLY A 61 -3.77 -8.10 6.57
N VAL A 62 -3.17 -8.20 7.76
CA VAL A 62 -2.42 -7.08 8.38
C VAL A 62 -1.20 -6.69 7.54
N VAL A 63 -0.44 -7.67 7.03
CA VAL A 63 0.72 -7.41 6.17
C VAL A 63 0.29 -6.70 4.88
N ARG A 64 -0.79 -7.14 4.22
CA ARG A 64 -1.32 -6.47 3.01
C ARG A 64 -1.72 -5.02 3.27
N MET A 65 -2.39 -4.76 4.39
CA MET A 65 -2.79 -3.41 4.78
C MET A 65 -1.56 -2.50 5.01
N ILE A 66 -0.57 -2.99 5.75
CA ILE A 66 0.67 -2.24 6.01
C ILE A 66 1.43 -1.98 4.71
N LEU A 67 1.52 -2.97 3.80
CA LEU A 67 2.17 -2.80 2.50
C LEU A 67 1.47 -1.74 1.64
N ALA A 68 0.14 -1.72 1.62
CA ALA A 68 -0.63 -0.73 0.86
C ALA A 68 -0.36 0.70 1.37
N VAL A 69 -0.42 0.91 2.69
CA VAL A 69 -0.13 2.23 3.29
C VAL A 69 1.32 2.64 3.05
N THR A 70 2.26 1.69 3.18
CA THR A 70 3.68 1.94 2.98
C THR A 70 3.97 2.36 1.54
N GLY A 71 3.42 1.67 0.53
CA GLY A 71 3.61 2.03 -0.87
C GLY A 71 3.17 3.45 -1.20
N ILE A 72 2.06 3.88 -0.61
CA ILE A 72 1.55 5.25 -0.74
C ILE A 72 2.52 6.27 -0.11
N VAL A 73 3.01 6.00 1.10
CA VAL A 73 3.97 6.88 1.80
C VAL A 73 5.27 7.04 1.00
N PHE A 74 5.81 5.94 0.47
CA PHE A 74 7.02 5.98 -0.35
C PHE A 74 6.83 6.75 -1.65
N THR A 75 5.65 6.63 -2.28
CA THR A 75 5.30 7.42 -3.47
C THR A 75 5.36 8.91 -3.17
N ILE A 76 4.77 9.35 -2.05
CA ILE A 76 4.79 10.76 -1.63
C ILE A 76 6.22 11.25 -1.36
N LEU A 77 7.07 10.42 -0.73
CA LEU A 77 8.46 10.77 -0.46
C LEU A 77 9.27 10.99 -1.75
N ILE A 78 9.04 10.17 -2.78
CA ILE A 78 9.67 10.35 -4.10
C ILE A 78 9.26 11.69 -4.72
N PHE A 79 7.96 12.02 -4.69
CA PHE A 79 7.48 13.32 -5.18
C PHE A 79 8.06 14.49 -4.38
N TYR A 80 8.18 14.37 -3.06
CA TYR A 80 8.77 15.41 -2.22
C TYR A 80 10.26 15.61 -2.51
N GLY A 81 11.03 14.53 -2.61
CA GLY A 81 12.46 14.58 -2.98
C GLY A 81 12.67 15.15 -4.38
N GLY A 82 11.85 14.73 -5.34
CA GLY A 82 11.85 15.25 -6.71
C GLY A 82 11.49 16.74 -6.78
N TYR A 83 10.46 17.17 -6.03
CA TYR A 83 10.08 18.59 -5.95
C TYR A 83 11.23 19.45 -5.44
N ASN A 84 11.93 19.00 -4.39
CA ASN A 84 13.08 19.71 -3.84
C ASN A 84 14.24 19.75 -4.84
N TYR A 85 14.51 18.64 -5.53
CA TYR A 85 15.54 18.56 -6.56
C TYR A 85 15.26 19.53 -7.72
N PHE A 86 14.04 19.56 -8.24
CA PHE A 86 13.68 20.45 -9.36
C PHE A 86 13.60 21.93 -8.97
N THR A 87 13.24 22.24 -7.71
CA THR A 87 13.12 23.62 -7.21
C THR A 87 14.46 24.21 -6.74
N SER A 88 15.58 23.51 -6.95
CA SER A 88 16.87 23.90 -6.40
C SER A 88 17.46 25.20 -6.98
N HIS A 89 17.01 25.70 -8.14
CA HIS A 89 17.45 26.97 -8.76
C HIS A 89 18.99 27.22 -8.80
N GLY A 90 19.80 26.15 -8.79
CA GLY A 90 21.26 26.23 -8.75
C GLY A 90 21.89 26.23 -7.34
N GLU A 91 21.10 26.11 -6.28
CA GLU A 91 21.61 25.91 -4.92
C GLU A 91 21.90 24.42 -4.67
N GLU A 92 23.19 24.08 -4.64
CA GLU A 92 23.69 22.70 -4.60
C GLU A 92 23.19 21.93 -3.36
N GLU A 93 23.04 22.61 -2.21
CA GLU A 93 22.56 22.00 -0.97
C GLU A 93 21.13 21.44 -1.10
N LYS A 94 20.24 22.15 -1.82
CA LYS A 94 18.86 21.69 -2.05
C LYS A 94 18.81 20.53 -3.03
N ALA A 95 19.65 20.58 -4.07
CA ALA A 95 19.75 19.51 -5.04
C ALA A 95 20.28 18.23 -4.39
N GLU A 96 21.32 18.35 -3.55
CA GLU A 96 21.88 17.20 -2.84
C GLU A 96 20.84 16.59 -1.87
N LYS A 97 20.14 17.42 -1.08
CA LYS A 97 19.09 16.95 -0.17
C LYS A 97 17.95 16.24 -0.91
N GLY A 98 17.45 16.82 -2.00
CA GLY A 98 16.39 16.22 -2.83
C GLY A 98 16.80 14.88 -3.42
N GLY A 99 18.02 14.83 -3.99
CA GLY A 99 18.60 13.61 -4.54
C GLY A 99 18.80 12.51 -3.48
N LYS A 100 19.24 12.88 -2.27
CA LYS A 100 19.42 11.94 -1.15
C LYS A 100 18.10 11.30 -0.74
N ILE A 101 17.05 12.12 -0.58
CA ILE A 101 15.69 11.63 -0.23
C ILE A 101 15.18 10.66 -1.30
N MET A 102 15.36 11.00 -2.58
CA MET A 102 14.89 10.15 -3.67
C MET A 102 15.63 8.80 -3.71
N ARG A 103 16.96 8.80 -3.53
CA ARG A 103 17.76 7.56 -3.45
C ARG A 103 17.32 6.69 -2.27
N MET A 104 17.12 7.29 -1.09
CA MET A 104 16.66 6.58 0.10
C MET A 104 15.25 5.99 -0.08
N ALA A 105 14.34 6.74 -0.70
CA ALA A 105 12.98 6.28 -0.97
C ALA A 105 12.97 5.11 -1.98
N ILE A 106 13.76 5.19 -3.05
CA ILE A 106 13.86 4.10 -4.04
C ILE A 106 14.42 2.83 -3.40
N ILE A 107 15.50 2.95 -2.61
CA ILE A 107 16.10 1.79 -1.93
C ILE A 107 15.09 1.15 -0.97
N GLY A 108 14.36 1.94 -0.19
CA GLY A 108 13.34 1.40 0.71
C GLY A 108 12.20 0.70 -0.03
N LEU A 109 11.75 1.24 -1.16
CA LEU A 109 10.73 0.61 -2.00
C LEU A 109 11.22 -0.74 -2.56
N ILE A 110 12.46 -0.79 -3.03
CA ILE A 110 13.08 -2.03 -3.52
C ILE A 110 13.11 -3.10 -2.42
N ILE A 111 13.53 -2.75 -1.19
CA ILE A 111 13.59 -3.69 -0.05
C ILE A 111 12.21 -4.28 0.26
N ILE A 112 11.16 -3.46 0.24
CA ILE A 112 9.78 -3.93 0.50
C ILE A 112 9.33 -4.91 -0.58
N LEU A 113 9.58 -4.60 -1.85
CA LEU A 113 9.25 -5.49 -2.96
C LEU A 113 10.00 -6.83 -2.84
N PHE A 114 11.30 -6.79 -2.53
CA PHE A 114 12.09 -8.02 -2.31
C PHE A 114 11.57 -8.84 -1.13
N SER A 115 11.24 -8.20 0.00
CA SER A 115 10.68 -8.88 1.18
C SER A 115 9.38 -9.61 0.83
N TYR A 116 8.50 -8.94 0.08
CA TYR A 116 7.23 -9.53 -0.35
C TYR A 116 7.44 -10.70 -1.33
N SER A 117 8.31 -10.54 -2.32
CA SER A 117 8.66 -11.62 -3.26
C SER A 117 9.24 -12.85 -2.56
N ILE A 118 10.12 -12.67 -1.58
CA ILE A 118 10.69 -13.77 -0.79
C ILE A 118 9.60 -14.47 0.03
N THR A 119 8.70 -13.70 0.66
CA THR A 119 7.59 -14.25 1.44
C THR A 119 6.68 -15.13 0.58
N LEU A 120 6.35 -14.69 -0.64
CA LEU A 120 5.58 -15.48 -1.60
C LEU A 120 6.32 -16.73 -2.05
N PHE A 121 7.63 -16.63 -2.31
CA PHE A 121 8.45 -17.76 -2.72
C PHE A 121 8.49 -18.86 -1.66
N ILE A 122 8.63 -18.51 -0.38
CA ILE A 122 8.58 -19.49 0.72
C ILE A 122 7.15 -20.03 0.89
N GLY A 123 6.16 -19.13 0.82
CA GLY A 123 4.74 -19.48 0.97
C GLY A 123 4.23 -20.46 -0.08
N SER A 124 4.71 -20.40 -1.33
CA SER A 124 4.29 -21.29 -2.42
C SER A 124 4.97 -22.67 -2.38
N ARG A 125 6.11 -22.80 -1.68
CA ARG A 125 6.88 -24.07 -1.62
C ARG A 125 6.43 -24.98 -0.48
N LEU A 126 5.90 -24.43 0.61
CA LEU A 126 5.40 -25.23 1.74
C LEU A 126 4.21 -26.14 1.40
N PRO A 127 3.13 -25.65 0.74
CA PRO A 127 1.95 -26.48 0.46
C PRO A 127 2.23 -27.63 -0.52
N ALA A 128 3.14 -27.41 -1.47
CA ALA A 128 3.55 -28.41 -2.45
C ALA A 128 4.21 -29.63 -1.79
N LEU A 129 5.00 -29.40 -0.73
CA LEU A 129 5.69 -30.48 0.00
C LEU A 129 4.82 -31.15 1.06
N VAL A 130 3.81 -30.46 1.59
CA VAL A 130 2.87 -31.03 2.57
C VAL A 130 1.80 -31.89 1.87
N THR A 131 1.45 -31.59 0.62
CA THR A 131 0.44 -32.37 -0.14
C THR A 131 1.00 -33.70 -0.65
N GLU A 132 2.27 -33.77 -1.06
CA GLU A 132 2.91 -35.04 -1.46
C GLU A 132 3.11 -36.05 -0.31
N GLY A 133 3.05 -35.59 0.95
CA GLY A 133 3.11 -36.48 2.12
C GLY A 133 1.77 -37.07 2.56
N GLY A 134 0.65 -36.61 1.99
CA GLY A 134 -0.71 -37.01 2.39
C GLY A 134 -1.45 -37.93 1.41
N ASP A 135 -1.00 -38.02 0.16
CA ASP A 135 -1.69 -38.73 -0.93
C ASP A 135 -1.14 -40.16 -1.19
N VAL A 136 -0.51 -40.77 -0.18
CA VAL A 136 -0.10 -42.19 -0.20
C VAL A 136 -0.78 -43.02 0.89
N ALA A 137 -1.76 -42.47 1.61
CA ALA A 137 -2.39 -43.13 2.74
C ALA A 137 -3.92 -43.29 2.66
N LYS A 138 -4.57 -43.03 1.51
CA LYS A 138 -5.88 -43.61 1.16
C LYS A 138 -6.32 -43.29 -0.26
#